data_AF-A0A4Q3DN20-F1
#
_entry.id   AF-A0A4Q3DN20-F1
#
_cell.length_a   1.000
_cell.length_b   1.000
_cell.length_c   1.000
_cell.angle_alpha   90.00
_cell.angle_beta   90.00
_cell.angle_gamma   90.00
#
_symmetry.space_group_name_H-M   'P 1'
#
loop_
_entity.id
_entity.type
_entity.pdbx_description
1 polymer ?
#
loop_
_entity_poly.entity_id
_entity_poly.type
_entity_poly.pdbx_seq_one_letter_code
_entity_poly.pdbx_strand_id
1 'polypeptide(L)'
;MLKSQILSWRLVAAWGALLVALMLPFSVLAQDMTLTLNAQAGTFTGKWVYRSFSVSSNPKDTLAKLALGLNELVLTEQGGRITGQRTGAGVSYDLAGVALYVAKQGATMRLHGQATISGKLYNYDYFGYLIPSWSVNGAQADTIMGTVLRSDPADPNNAPLIASFAATRE
;
A
#
# COMPACT_ATOMS: atom_id res chain seq x y z
N MET A 1 6.66 -39.79 71.02
CA MET A 1 7.24 -38.61 70.35
C MET A 1 6.78 -38.56 68.91
N LEU A 2 5.65 -37.89 68.61
CA LEU A 2 5.18 -37.71 67.24
C LEU A 2 4.22 -36.51 67.17
N LYS A 3 4.74 -35.29 67.36
CA LYS A 3 3.93 -34.06 67.29
C LYS A 3 4.67 -32.79 66.82
N SER A 4 5.84 -32.90 66.16
CA SER A 4 6.61 -31.71 65.74
C SER A 4 7.03 -31.65 64.26
N GLN A 5 6.35 -32.34 63.35
CA GLN A 5 6.69 -32.28 61.91
C GLN A 5 5.59 -31.69 61.00
N ILE A 6 4.48 -31.19 61.57
CA ILE A 6 3.34 -30.71 60.74
C ILE A 6 3.38 -29.19 60.50
N LEU A 7 4.30 -28.44 61.13
CA LEU A 7 4.23 -26.97 61.14
C LEU A 7 5.32 -26.22 60.34
N SER A 8 6.19 -26.88 59.57
CA SER A 8 7.25 -26.17 58.83
C SER A 8 7.05 -26.07 57.32
N TRP A 9 6.06 -26.76 56.72
CA TRP A 9 5.91 -26.76 55.26
C TRP A 9 4.91 -25.71 54.73
N ARG A 10 4.08 -25.12 55.59
CA ARG A 10 3.11 -24.09 55.17
C ARG A 10 3.68 -22.67 55.11
N LEU A 11 4.86 -22.42 55.69
CA LEU A 11 5.51 -21.10 55.64
C LEU A 11 6.52 -20.95 54.48
N VAL A 12 7.02 -22.04 53.91
CA VAL A 12 7.92 -21.98 52.73
C VAL A 12 7.13 -21.78 51.43
N ALA A 13 5.88 -22.27 51.37
CA ALA A 13 5.03 -22.14 50.19
C ALA A 13 4.46 -20.71 49.99
N ALA A 14 4.44 -19.87 51.03
CA ALA A 14 3.87 -18.52 50.96
C ALA A 14 4.85 -17.45 50.44
N TRP A 15 6.16 -17.72 50.44
CA TRP A 15 7.18 -16.81 49.90
C TRP A 15 7.60 -17.15 48.45
N GLY A 16 7.29 -18.35 47.96
CA GLY A 16 7.52 -18.71 46.56
C GLY A 16 6.49 -18.11 45.59
N ALA A 17 5.27 -17.85 46.05
CA ALA A 17 4.18 -17.33 45.21
C ALA A 17 4.22 -15.81 44.99
N LEU A 18 4.93 -15.04 45.84
CA LEU A 18 5.03 -13.58 45.69
C LEU A 18 6.12 -13.15 44.70
N LEU A 19 7.11 -14.00 44.42
CA LEU A 19 8.17 -13.73 43.44
C LEU A 19 7.79 -14.10 42.01
N VAL A 20 6.76 -14.92 41.80
CA VAL A 20 6.28 -15.29 40.46
C VAL A 20 5.27 -14.28 39.91
N ALA A 21 4.62 -13.49 40.78
CA ALA A 21 3.69 -12.44 40.34
C ALA A 21 4.38 -11.14 39.84
N LEU A 22 5.69 -11.02 40.01
CA LEU A 22 6.50 -9.91 39.49
C LEU A 22 7.26 -10.24 38.20
N MET A 23 7.17 -11.49 37.72
CA MET A 23 7.63 -11.87 36.39
C MET A 23 6.45 -11.95 35.42
N LEU A 24 5.68 -10.87 35.34
CA LEU A 24 5.01 -10.60 34.07
C LEU A 24 6.13 -10.45 33.03
N PRO A 25 6.14 -11.20 31.93
CA PRO A 25 7.05 -10.89 30.85
C PRO A 25 6.72 -9.48 30.39
N PHE A 26 7.58 -8.52 30.73
CA PHE A 26 7.66 -7.21 30.09
C PHE A 26 7.93 -7.31 28.57
N SER A 27 7.90 -8.51 28.01
CA SER A 27 8.10 -8.84 26.60
C SER A 27 6.93 -8.46 25.69
N VAL A 28 5.87 -7.83 26.20
CA VAL A 28 4.79 -7.24 25.37
C VAL A 28 4.76 -5.72 25.52
N LEU A 29 5.94 -5.09 25.60
CA LEU A 29 6.07 -3.64 25.44
C LEU A 29 7.11 -3.39 24.35
N ALA A 30 6.64 -2.73 23.28
CA ALA A 30 7.36 -2.41 22.05
C ALA A 30 7.65 -3.62 21.14
N GLN A 31 6.60 -4.18 20.52
CA GLN A 31 6.77 -4.41 19.09
C GLN A 31 7.06 -3.04 18.50
N ASP A 32 8.26 -2.85 17.95
CA ASP A 32 8.60 -1.66 17.19
C ASP A 32 7.57 -1.54 16.06
N MET A 33 6.49 -0.79 16.32
CA MET A 33 5.49 -0.39 15.33
C MET A 33 6.09 0.71 14.44
N THR A 34 7.32 0.48 13.97
CA THR A 34 8.01 1.39 13.08
C THR A 34 7.57 1.06 11.67
N LEU A 35 6.94 2.06 11.05
CA LEU A 35 6.69 2.07 9.61
C LEU A 35 8.04 2.02 8.90
N THR A 36 8.52 0.81 8.64
CA THR A 36 9.76 0.64 7.91
C THR A 36 9.40 0.66 6.44
N LEU A 37 9.75 1.76 5.77
CA LEU A 37 9.64 1.91 4.32
C LEU A 37 10.66 0.98 3.64
N ASN A 38 10.45 -0.34 3.73
CA ASN A 38 11.27 -1.40 3.14
C ASN A 38 10.97 -1.56 1.65
N ALA A 39 10.78 -0.47 0.92
CA ALA A 39 10.59 -0.56 -0.52
C ALA A 39 11.95 -0.86 -1.17
N GLN A 40 12.08 -2.06 -1.72
CA GLN A 40 13.30 -2.53 -2.40
C GLN A 40 13.11 -2.49 -3.92
N ALA A 41 14.21 -2.48 -4.68
CA ALA A 41 14.11 -2.63 -6.13
C ALA A 41 13.26 -3.86 -6.50
N GLY A 42 12.34 -3.68 -7.44
CA GLY A 42 11.40 -4.72 -7.83
C GLY A 42 10.04 -4.65 -7.11
N THR A 43 9.88 -3.79 -6.08
CA THR A 43 8.64 -3.69 -5.29
C THR A 43 7.40 -3.42 -6.14
N PHE A 44 7.52 -2.73 -7.28
CA PHE A 44 6.37 -2.41 -8.12
C PHE A 44 5.92 -3.61 -8.97
N THR A 45 6.73 -4.65 -9.07
CA THR A 45 6.38 -5.88 -9.80
C THR A 45 5.19 -6.56 -9.15
N GLY A 46 4.21 -6.96 -9.97
CA GLY A 46 3.06 -7.73 -9.54
C GLY A 46 1.76 -7.33 -10.23
N LYS A 47 0.68 -7.94 -9.76
CA LYS A 47 -0.70 -7.59 -10.10
C LYS A 47 -1.31 -6.71 -9.02
N TRP A 48 -2.10 -5.75 -9.47
CA TRP A 48 -2.68 -4.72 -8.63
C TRP A 48 -4.12 -4.43 -9.07
N VAL A 49 -5.03 -4.33 -8.11
CA VAL A 49 -6.40 -3.88 -8.34
C VAL A 49 -6.42 -2.35 -8.38
N TYR A 50 -6.51 -1.79 -9.59
CA TYR A 50 -6.46 -0.36 -9.84
C TYR A 50 -7.86 0.28 -9.77
N ARG A 51 -7.95 1.40 -9.04
CA ARG A 51 -9.15 2.26 -8.96
C ARG A 51 -8.77 3.71 -9.15
N SER A 52 -9.55 4.46 -9.91
CA SER A 52 -9.34 5.91 -10.08
C SER A 52 -10.58 6.74 -9.83
N PHE A 53 -10.37 7.96 -9.35
CA PHE A 53 -11.41 8.92 -8.97
C PHE A 53 -11.12 10.31 -9.52
N SER A 54 -12.13 11.01 -10.03
CA SER A 54 -12.00 12.41 -10.44
C SER A 54 -11.75 13.30 -9.23
N VAL A 55 -10.98 14.37 -9.41
CA VAL A 55 -10.80 15.40 -8.38
C VAL A 55 -11.98 16.37 -8.42
N SER A 56 -12.56 16.67 -7.25
CA SER A 56 -13.64 17.66 -7.12
C SER A 56 -13.40 18.57 -5.92
N SER A 57 -13.72 19.85 -6.07
CA SER A 57 -13.75 20.82 -4.98
C SER A 57 -15.10 20.87 -4.26
N ASN A 58 -16.13 20.19 -4.79
CA ASN A 58 -17.45 20.17 -4.19
C ASN A 58 -17.53 19.04 -3.15
N PRO A 59 -17.67 19.35 -1.85
CA PRO A 59 -17.71 18.34 -0.80
C PRO A 59 -19.00 17.49 -0.83
N LYS A 60 -20.00 17.88 -1.64
CA LYS A 60 -21.26 17.13 -1.80
C LYS A 60 -21.20 16.05 -2.89
N ASP A 61 -20.10 15.98 -3.65
CA ASP A 61 -19.97 14.95 -4.68
C ASP A 61 -19.80 13.58 -4.04
N THR A 62 -20.60 12.62 -4.50
CA THR A 62 -20.58 11.25 -3.96
C THR A 62 -19.42 10.45 -4.55
N LEU A 63 -18.96 9.41 -3.84
CA LEU A 63 -17.92 8.51 -4.35
C LEU A 63 -18.33 7.85 -5.69
N ALA A 64 -19.60 7.51 -5.84
CA ALA A 64 -20.14 6.95 -7.09
C ALA A 64 -20.01 7.95 -8.26
N LYS A 65 -20.25 9.24 -8.01
CA LYS A 65 -20.05 10.30 -9.01
C LYS A 65 -18.56 10.48 -9.37
N LEU A 66 -17.67 10.32 -8.39
CA LEU A 66 -16.24 10.52 -8.59
C LEU A 66 -15.55 9.30 -9.20
N ALA A 67 -16.13 8.10 -9.13
CA ALA A 67 -15.51 6.88 -9.64
C ALA A 67 -15.35 6.91 -11.17
N LEU A 68 -14.11 6.73 -11.65
CA LEU A 68 -13.77 6.77 -13.08
C LEU A 68 -13.47 5.40 -13.67
N GLY A 69 -12.92 4.47 -12.90
CA GLY A 69 -12.54 3.17 -13.44
C GLY A 69 -12.05 2.19 -12.39
N LEU A 70 -12.32 0.91 -12.67
CA LEU A 70 -11.81 -0.27 -11.98
C LEU A 70 -11.12 -1.14 -13.02
N ASN A 71 -9.82 -1.36 -12.85
CA ASN A 71 -8.96 -2.03 -13.82
C ASN A 71 -8.03 -3.02 -13.11
N GLU A 72 -7.48 -3.97 -13.86
CA GLU A 72 -6.27 -4.70 -13.46
C GLU A 72 -5.06 -3.84 -13.86
N LEU A 73 -4.02 -3.82 -13.03
CA LEU A 73 -2.72 -3.23 -13.33
C LEU A 73 -1.65 -4.30 -13.10
N VAL A 74 -0.88 -4.60 -14.13
CA VAL A 74 0.21 -5.57 -14.08
C VAL A 74 1.49 -4.85 -14.41
N LEU A 75 2.45 -4.87 -13.48
CA LEU A 75 3.74 -4.20 -13.61
C LEU A 75 4.88 -5.20 -13.48
N THR A 76 5.96 -4.93 -14.19
CA THR A 76 7.26 -5.58 -14.04
C THR A 76 8.32 -4.51 -13.90
N GLU A 77 9.17 -4.65 -12.90
CA GLU A 77 10.25 -3.73 -12.63
C GLU A 77 11.60 -4.46 -12.69
N GLN A 78 12.54 -3.92 -13.49
CA GLN A 78 13.90 -4.43 -13.59
C GLN A 78 14.90 -3.28 -13.64
N GLY A 79 15.83 -3.24 -12.68
CA GLY A 79 16.84 -2.19 -12.61
C GLY A 79 16.28 -0.77 -12.54
N GLY A 80 15.13 -0.59 -11.85
CA GLY A 80 14.43 0.69 -11.75
C GLY A 80 13.64 1.11 -12.99
N ARG A 81 13.63 0.31 -14.06
CA ARG A 81 12.71 0.49 -15.21
C ARG A 81 11.43 -0.28 -14.95
N ILE A 82 10.28 0.34 -15.21
CA ILE A 82 8.97 -0.28 -15.09
C ILE A 82 8.37 -0.43 -16.49
N THR A 83 7.80 -1.59 -16.77
CA THR A 83 6.91 -1.84 -17.90
C THR A 83 5.65 -2.54 -17.42
N GLY A 84 4.54 -2.40 -18.12
CA GLY A 84 3.33 -3.11 -17.72
C GLY A 84 2.11 -2.76 -18.56
N GLN A 85 0.96 -3.26 -18.12
CA GLN A 85 -0.33 -2.92 -18.69
C GLN A 85 -1.34 -2.60 -17.61
N ARG A 86 -2.20 -1.63 -17.88
CA ARG A 86 -3.47 -1.47 -17.16
C ARG A 86 -4.57 -1.94 -18.10
N THR A 87 -5.49 -2.78 -17.64
CA THR A 87 -6.56 -3.32 -18.48
C THR A 87 -7.90 -3.21 -17.77
N GLY A 88 -8.90 -2.66 -18.45
CA GLY A 88 -10.27 -2.66 -17.97
C GLY A 88 -11.25 -1.99 -18.92
N ALA A 89 -12.52 -2.34 -18.77
CA ALA A 89 -13.59 -1.93 -19.68
C ALA A 89 -13.28 -2.19 -21.18
N GLY A 90 -12.55 -3.28 -21.48
CA GLY A 90 -12.17 -3.65 -22.85
C GLY A 90 -11.04 -2.81 -23.46
N VAL A 91 -10.42 -1.91 -22.69
CA VAL A 91 -9.26 -1.11 -23.12
C VAL A 91 -8.01 -1.57 -22.38
N SER A 92 -6.92 -1.74 -23.10
CA SER A 92 -5.58 -1.92 -22.52
C SER A 92 -4.75 -0.64 -22.70
N TYR A 93 -3.97 -0.32 -21.68
CA TYR A 93 -3.05 0.80 -21.63
C TYR A 93 -1.64 0.25 -21.47
N ASP A 94 -0.78 0.45 -22.46
CA ASP A 94 0.63 0.06 -22.36
C ASP A 94 1.37 1.09 -21.51
N LEU A 95 2.12 0.63 -20.51
CA LEU A 95 2.80 1.46 -19.52
C LEU A 95 4.32 1.26 -19.59
N ALA A 96 5.06 2.36 -19.51
CA ALA A 96 6.51 2.35 -19.37
C ALA A 96 6.99 3.51 -18.50
N GLY A 97 8.02 3.30 -17.69
CA GLY A 97 8.51 4.35 -16.80
C GLY A 97 9.65 3.92 -15.91
N VAL A 98 9.76 4.58 -14.76
CA VAL A 98 10.85 4.38 -13.81
C VAL A 98 10.36 4.36 -12.37
N ALA A 99 11.06 3.59 -11.54
CA ALA A 99 10.99 3.60 -10.10
C ALA A 99 12.14 4.42 -9.52
N LEU A 100 11.88 5.15 -8.43
CA LEU A 100 12.89 5.84 -7.64
C LEU A 100 12.77 5.42 -6.18
N TYR A 101 13.90 5.03 -5.59
CA TYR A 101 14.01 4.61 -4.21
C TYR A 101 14.84 5.62 -3.44
N VAL A 102 14.23 6.29 -2.48
CA VAL A 102 14.94 7.25 -1.62
C VAL A 102 14.83 6.80 -0.17
N ALA A 103 15.98 6.63 0.46
CA ALA A 103 16.07 6.21 1.86
C ALA A 103 15.19 7.12 2.74
N LYS A 104 14.37 6.51 3.60
CA LYS A 104 13.41 7.19 4.50
C LYS A 104 12.27 7.97 3.81
N GLN A 105 12.21 8.03 2.48
CA GLN A 105 11.10 8.63 1.73
C GLN A 105 10.25 7.59 0.99
N GLY A 106 10.73 6.34 0.90
CA GLY A 106 10.02 5.23 0.28
C GLY A 106 10.28 5.12 -1.21
N ALA A 107 9.41 4.37 -1.90
CA ALA A 107 9.48 4.18 -3.34
C ALA A 107 8.43 5.01 -4.06
N THR A 108 8.85 5.65 -5.14
CA THR A 108 7.97 6.38 -6.05
C THR A 108 8.13 5.85 -7.47
N MET A 109 7.12 6.08 -8.31
CA MET A 109 7.17 5.75 -9.72
C MET A 109 6.62 6.88 -10.57
N ARG A 110 7.17 7.01 -11.78
CA ARG A 110 6.60 7.83 -12.85
C ARG A 110 6.44 6.97 -14.09
N LEU A 111 5.21 6.82 -14.56
CA LEU A 111 4.89 6.02 -15.75
C LEU A 111 4.28 6.92 -16.82
N HIS A 112 4.60 6.63 -18.07
CA HIS A 112 3.87 7.08 -19.23
C HIS A 112 3.02 5.92 -19.75
N GLY A 113 1.79 6.20 -20.12
CA GLY A 113 0.83 5.23 -20.62
C GLY A 113 0.18 5.65 -21.92
N GLN A 114 -0.10 4.69 -22.78
CA GLN A 114 -0.79 4.90 -24.05
C GLN A 114 -1.96 3.94 -24.20
N ALA A 115 -3.07 4.42 -24.73
CA ALA A 115 -4.19 3.56 -25.11
C ALA A 115 -4.91 4.08 -26.35
N THR A 116 -5.37 3.16 -27.19
CA THR A 116 -6.27 3.48 -28.29
C THR A 116 -7.71 3.25 -27.84
N ILE A 117 -8.51 4.32 -27.81
CA ILE A 117 -9.92 4.29 -27.42
C ILE A 117 -10.74 4.78 -28.61
N SER A 118 -11.60 3.92 -29.15
CA SER A 118 -12.41 4.22 -30.33
C SER A 118 -11.60 4.78 -31.51
N GLY A 119 -10.41 4.20 -31.76
CA GLY A 119 -9.52 4.60 -32.84
C GLY A 119 -8.66 5.85 -32.57
N LYS A 120 -8.74 6.44 -31.38
CA LYS A 120 -7.93 7.61 -30.99
C LYS A 120 -6.88 7.24 -29.95
N LEU A 121 -5.64 7.70 -30.13
CA LEU A 121 -4.53 7.48 -29.19
C LEU A 121 -4.55 8.51 -28.05
N TYR A 122 -4.70 8.04 -26.82
CA TYR A 122 -4.61 8.86 -25.61
C TYR A 122 -3.30 8.62 -24.87
N ASN A 123 -2.74 9.70 -24.32
CA ASN A 123 -1.55 9.68 -23.49
C ASN A 123 -1.91 9.91 -22.03
N TYR A 124 -1.21 9.21 -21.14
CA TYR A 124 -1.41 9.25 -19.71
C TYR A 124 -0.08 9.38 -18.99
N ASP A 125 0.02 10.27 -18.01
CA ASP A 125 1.17 10.36 -17.12
C ASP A 125 0.74 10.02 -15.70
N TYR A 126 1.38 9.02 -15.12
CA TYR A 126 1.13 8.52 -13.76
C TYR A 126 2.25 8.94 -12.84
N PHE A 127 1.87 9.41 -11.66
CA PHE A 127 2.78 9.73 -10.56
C PHE A 127 2.29 8.95 -9.35
N GLY A 128 3.10 8.02 -8.85
CA GLY A 128 2.72 7.13 -7.76
C GLY A 128 3.77 7.05 -6.67
N TYR A 129 3.32 6.75 -5.46
CA TYR A 129 4.16 6.35 -4.33
C TYR A 129 3.63 5.05 -3.72
N LEU A 130 4.54 4.20 -3.27
CA LEU A 130 4.19 2.95 -2.60
C LEU A 130 3.93 3.21 -1.12
N ILE A 131 2.75 2.81 -0.66
CA ILE A 131 2.46 2.57 0.75
C ILE A 131 2.69 1.07 1.00
N PRO A 132 3.75 0.70 1.73
CA PRO A 132 3.99 -0.70 2.04
C PRO A 132 2.93 -1.23 3.00
N SER A 133 2.70 -2.53 2.93
CA SER A 133 1.90 -3.25 3.91
C SER A 133 2.41 -3.04 5.34
N TRP A 134 1.48 -2.99 6.28
CA TRP A 134 1.72 -2.81 7.72
C TRP A 134 1.06 -3.96 8.48
N SER A 135 1.68 -4.37 9.59
CA SER A 135 1.30 -5.56 10.36
C SER A 135 0.45 -5.26 11.60
N VAL A 136 -0.03 -4.03 11.79
CA VAL A 136 -0.80 -3.65 12.99
C VAL A 136 -2.30 -3.75 12.70
N ASN A 137 -2.99 -4.69 13.36
CA ASN A 137 -4.47 -4.81 13.41
C ASN A 137 -5.21 -4.91 12.06
N GLY A 138 -4.58 -5.52 11.06
CA GLY A 138 -5.18 -5.83 9.77
C GLY A 138 -4.11 -5.86 8.69
N ALA A 139 -4.10 -6.91 7.85
CA ALA A 139 -3.19 -6.97 6.73
C ALA A 139 -3.70 -6.02 5.63
N GLN A 140 -3.26 -4.77 5.63
CA GLN A 140 -3.41 -3.92 4.45
C GLN A 140 -2.31 -4.31 3.47
N ALA A 141 -2.69 -4.76 2.28
CA ALA A 141 -1.75 -5.07 1.22
C ALA A 141 -1.03 -3.80 0.74
N ASP A 142 0.17 -3.99 0.18
CA ASP A 142 0.90 -2.91 -0.49
C ASP A 142 -0.04 -2.15 -1.43
N THR A 143 -0.01 -0.83 -1.37
CA THR A 143 -0.88 0.00 -2.18
C THR A 143 -0.09 1.12 -2.81
N ILE A 144 -0.16 1.23 -4.13
CA ILE A 144 0.33 2.39 -4.86
C ILE A 144 -0.77 3.45 -4.83
N MET A 145 -0.45 4.65 -4.38
CA MET A 145 -1.37 5.79 -4.42
C MET A 145 -0.76 6.89 -5.29
N GLY A 146 -1.59 7.67 -5.97
CA GLY A 146 -1.06 8.66 -6.89
C GLY A 146 -2.08 9.43 -7.68
N THR A 147 -1.59 10.09 -8.74
CA THR A 147 -2.38 10.82 -9.72
C THR A 147 -2.10 10.33 -11.13
N VAL A 148 -3.11 10.45 -11.97
CA VAL A 148 -3.00 10.25 -13.42
C VAL A 148 -3.50 11.49 -14.14
N LEU A 149 -2.71 11.96 -15.09
CA LEU A 149 -3.05 13.01 -16.04
C LEU A 149 -3.37 12.36 -17.38
N ARG A 150 -4.49 12.69 -18.01
CA ARG A 150 -4.78 12.30 -19.40
C ARG A 150 -4.80 13.54 -20.29
N SER A 151 -4.04 13.49 -21.38
CA SER A 151 -4.10 14.48 -22.45
C SER A 151 -4.97 14.00 -23.61
N ASP A 152 -5.85 14.85 -24.13
CA ASP A 152 -6.71 14.54 -25.28
C ASP A 152 -5.95 14.80 -26.59
N PRO A 153 -5.84 13.82 -27.51
CA PRO A 153 -5.19 14.03 -28.80
C PRO A 153 -5.93 15.00 -29.73
N ALA A 154 -7.26 15.08 -29.63
CA ALA A 154 -8.08 15.90 -30.52
C ALA A 154 -8.10 17.38 -30.09
N ASP A 155 -7.77 17.65 -28.83
CA ASP A 155 -7.61 19.00 -28.31
C ASP A 155 -6.56 19.02 -27.19
N PRO A 156 -5.26 19.18 -27.55
CA PRO A 156 -4.18 19.20 -26.58
C PRO A 156 -4.23 20.42 -25.64
N ASN A 157 -5.09 21.41 -25.93
CA ASN A 157 -5.29 22.60 -25.11
C ASN A 157 -6.51 22.46 -24.18
N ASN A 158 -7.31 21.39 -24.31
CA ASN A 158 -8.43 21.15 -23.43
C ASN A 158 -7.93 20.80 -22.03
N ALA A 159 -8.78 21.04 -21.02
CA ALA A 159 -8.43 20.75 -19.64
C ALA A 159 -8.08 19.26 -19.51
N PRO A 160 -6.83 18.91 -19.16
CA PRO A 160 -6.45 17.52 -19.03
C PRO A 160 -7.25 16.90 -17.89
N LEU A 161 -7.67 15.65 -18.06
CA LEU A 161 -8.34 14.96 -16.96
C LEU A 161 -7.29 14.66 -15.89
N ILE A 162 -7.48 15.23 -14.70
CA ILE A 162 -6.70 14.89 -13.51
C ILE A 162 -7.56 13.98 -12.64
N ALA A 163 -7.01 12.83 -12.29
CA ALA A 163 -7.64 11.88 -11.39
C ALA A 163 -6.64 11.42 -10.33
N SER A 164 -7.14 11.08 -9.15
CA SER A 164 -6.40 10.28 -8.19
C SER A 164 -6.56 8.80 -8.51
N PHE A 165 -5.60 7.97 -8.10
CA PHE A 165 -5.73 6.52 -8.17
C PHE A 165 -5.15 5.83 -6.94
N ALA A 166 -5.65 4.62 -6.70
CA ALA A 166 -5.07 3.65 -5.79
C ALA A 166 -5.00 2.29 -6.51
N ALA A 167 -3.87 1.61 -6.42
CA ALA A 167 -3.68 0.27 -6.92
C ALA A 167 -3.18 -0.62 -5.78
N THR A 168 -4.04 -1.51 -5.30
CA THR A 168 -3.75 -2.39 -4.15
C THR A 168 -3.30 -3.75 -4.65
N ARG A 169 -2.23 -4.29 -4.08
CA ARG A 169 -1.68 -5.58 -4.48
C ARG A 169 -2.71 -6.69 -4.29
N GLU A 170 -2.78 -7.60 -5.27
CA GLU A 170 -3.55 -8.85 -5.20
C GLU A 170 -2.90 -9.90 -4.30
#